data_AF-A0A2C5ZZ00-F1
#
_entry.id   AF-A0A2C5ZZ00-F1
#
_cell.length_a   1.000
_cell.length_b   1.000
_cell.length_c   1.000
_cell.angle_alpha   90.00
_cell.angle_beta   90.00
_cell.angle_gamma   90.00
#
_symmetry.space_group_name_H-M   'P 1'
#
loop_
_entity.id
_entity.type
_entity.pdbx_description
1 polymer ?
#
loop_
_entity_poly.entity_id
_entity_poly.type
_entity_poly.pdbx_seq_one_letter_code
_entity_poly.pdbx_strand_id
1 'polypeptide(L)'
;MPILNFTLSEEGTAAFRDALTCLNKFSDDVSLEARKESFVLTTLNNSKSAYASFTFATNRFFSRYQFQASGQYRDRFYCSLYIRALISLFRSRSGAMLPSRTARG
;
A
#
# COMPACT_ATOMS: atom_id res chain seq x y z
N MET A 1 20.69 0.61 0.96
CA MET A 1 19.49 1.02 1.70
C MET A 1 18.34 1.14 0.69
N PRO A 2 17.11 0.69 1.01
CA PRO A 2 15.97 0.85 0.11
C PRO A 2 15.61 2.33 -0.09
N ILE A 3 15.22 2.71 -1.32
CA ILE A 3 14.82 4.09 -1.68
C ILE A 3 13.55 4.51 -0.91
N LEU A 4 12.65 3.55 -0.70
CA LEU A 4 11.41 3.71 0.04
C LEU A 4 11.27 2.56 1.02
N ASN A 5 11.04 2.87 2.29
CA ASN A 5 10.70 1.90 3.32
C ASN A 5 9.56 2.47 4.15
N PHE A 6 8.48 1.70 4.31
CA PHE A 6 7.37 2.10 5.15
C PHE A 6 6.80 0.91 5.91
N THR A 7 6.14 1.19 7.02
CA THR A 7 5.49 0.20 7.87
C THR A 7 4.06 0.65 8.12
N LEU A 8 3.12 -0.26 7.95
CA LEU A 8 1.70 -0.05 8.20
C LEU A 8 1.31 -0.66 9.54
N SER A 9 0.36 -0.04 10.25
CA SER A 9 -0.33 -0.69 11.37
C SER A 9 -1.32 -1.73 10.86
N GLU A 10 -1.97 -2.48 11.76
CA GLU A 10 -3.00 -3.43 11.38
C GLU A 10 -4.18 -2.73 10.68
N GLU A 11 -4.63 -1.61 11.23
CA GLU A 11 -5.70 -0.78 10.68
C GLU A 11 -5.27 -0.13 9.36
N GLY A 12 -4.03 0.37 9.30
CA GLY A 12 -3.46 0.94 8.08
C GLY A 12 -3.36 -0.10 6.96
N THR A 13 -3.08 -1.35 7.30
CA THR A 13 -3.04 -2.47 6.33
C THR A 13 -4.41 -2.76 5.73
N ALA A 14 -5.46 -2.81 6.56
CA ALA A 14 -6.83 -2.99 6.09
C ALA A 14 -7.27 -1.83 5.19
N ALA A 15 -7.07 -0.59 5.64
CA ALA A 15 -7.41 0.61 4.86
C ALA A 15 -6.65 0.69 3.52
N PHE A 16 -5.36 0.33 3.53
CA PHE A 16 -4.54 0.30 2.31
C PHE A 16 -5.06 -0.73 1.31
N ARG A 17 -5.43 -1.93 1.79
CA ARG A 17 -6.06 -2.97 0.97
C ARG A 17 -7.40 -2.54 0.40
N ASP A 18 -8.23 -1.86 1.18
CA ASP A 18 -9.54 -1.40 0.72
C ASP A 18 -9.39 -0.32 -0.37
N ALA A 19 -8.42 0.58 -0.23
CA ALA A 19 -8.07 1.55 -1.27
C ALA A 19 -7.63 0.87 -2.57
N LEU A 20 -6.73 -0.13 -2.49
CA LEU A 20 -6.32 -0.91 -3.65
C LEU A 20 -7.49 -1.66 -4.29
N THR A 21 -8.39 -2.24 -3.48
CA THR A 21 -9.58 -2.95 -3.96
C THR A 21 -10.54 -1.99 -4.67
N CYS A 22 -10.64 -0.75 -4.21
CA CYS A 22 -11.39 0.31 -4.87
C CYS A 22 -10.78 0.66 -6.23
N LEU A 23 -9.46 0.89 -6.29
CA LEU A 23 -8.74 1.20 -7.52
C LEU A 23 -8.81 0.06 -8.55
N ASN A 24 -8.86 -1.19 -8.11
CA ASN A 24 -8.99 -2.38 -8.97
C ASN A 24 -10.31 -2.40 -9.77
N LYS A 25 -11.31 -1.59 -9.39
CA LYS A 25 -12.54 -1.44 -10.17
C LYS A 25 -12.34 -0.64 -11.46
N PHE A 26 -11.26 0.13 -11.56
CA PHE A 26 -10.96 1.02 -12.68
C PHE A 26 -9.90 0.45 -13.62
N SER A 27 -8.83 -0.13 -13.06
CA SER A 27 -7.73 -0.71 -13.81
C SER A 27 -7.05 -1.84 -13.03
N ASP A 28 -6.39 -2.72 -13.75
CA ASP A 28 -5.56 -3.79 -13.17
C ASP A 28 -4.17 -3.31 -12.72
N ASP A 29 -3.78 -2.09 -13.13
CA ASP A 29 -2.51 -1.46 -12.77
C ASP A 29 -2.71 -0.31 -11.78
N VAL A 30 -1.81 -0.20 -10.81
CA VAL A 30 -1.74 0.93 -9.88
C VAL A 30 -0.37 1.58 -9.94
N SER A 31 -0.37 2.89 -10.03
CA SER A 31 0.82 3.72 -9.91
C SER A 31 1.00 4.13 -8.45
N LEU A 32 2.19 3.88 -7.93
CA LEU A 32 2.62 4.24 -6.59
C LEU A 32 3.61 5.39 -6.69
N GLU A 33 3.23 6.53 -6.13
CA GLU A 33 4.11 7.69 -6.00
C GLU A 33 4.41 7.95 -4.52
N ALA A 34 5.68 7.92 -4.15
CA ALA A 34 6.14 8.17 -2.79
C ALA A 34 7.01 9.42 -2.75
N ARG A 35 6.66 10.35 -1.85
CA ARG A 35 7.40 11.58 -1.55
C ARG A 35 7.71 11.65 -0.06
N LYS A 36 8.43 12.67 0.38
CA LYS A 36 8.77 12.83 1.81
C LYS A 36 7.52 12.92 2.72
N GLU A 37 6.49 13.63 2.29
CA GLU A 37 5.31 13.96 3.12
C GLU A 37 4.01 13.32 2.63
N SER A 38 4.01 12.78 1.41
CA SER A 38 2.83 12.18 0.79
C SER A 38 3.17 10.86 0.12
N PHE A 39 2.22 9.95 0.21
CA PHE A 39 2.22 8.70 -0.54
C PHE A 39 0.91 8.63 -1.32
N VAL A 40 0.98 8.44 -2.62
CA VAL A 40 -0.17 8.53 -3.53
C VAL A 40 -0.28 7.24 -4.33
N LEU A 41 -1.47 6.65 -4.31
CA LEU A 41 -1.86 5.58 -5.23
C LEU A 41 -2.76 6.16 -6.29
N THR A 42 -2.40 5.99 -7.55
CA THR A 42 -3.22 6.48 -8.67
C THR A 42 -3.49 5.35 -9.63
N THR A 43 -4.63 5.43 -10.31
CA THR A 43 -4.94 4.55 -11.42
C THR A 43 -5.65 5.33 -12.50
N LEU A 44 -5.44 4.89 -13.73
CA LEU A 44 -6.11 5.40 -14.91
C LEU A 44 -6.65 4.17 -15.65
N ASN A 45 -7.94 4.20 -15.99
CA ASN A 45 -8.51 3.12 -16.78
C ASN A 45 -7.90 3.06 -18.20
N ASN A 46 -8.03 1.92 -18.88
CA ASN A 46 -7.39 1.69 -20.18
C ASN A 46 -7.81 2.70 -21.26
N SER A 47 -9.07 3.17 -21.22
CA SER A 47 -9.58 4.20 -22.14
C SER A 47 -9.19 5.63 -21.77
N LYS A 48 -8.42 5.83 -20.69
CA LYS A 48 -7.99 7.14 -20.17
C LYS A 48 -9.13 8.11 -19.85
N SER A 49 -10.31 7.58 -19.54
CA SER A 49 -11.53 8.35 -19.26
C SER A 49 -11.88 8.46 -17.78
N ALA A 50 -11.30 7.61 -16.92
CA ALA A 50 -11.53 7.63 -15.48
C ALA A 50 -10.21 7.56 -14.73
N TYR A 51 -10.00 8.53 -13.86
CA TYR A 51 -8.83 8.65 -12.98
C TYR A 51 -9.27 8.55 -11.53
N ALA A 52 -8.59 7.74 -10.73
CA ALA A 52 -8.81 7.65 -9.30
C ALA A 52 -7.47 7.77 -8.56
N SER A 53 -7.49 8.43 -7.41
CA SER A 53 -6.31 8.72 -6.61
C SER A 53 -6.62 8.65 -5.12
N PHE A 54 -5.76 7.98 -4.37
CA PHE A 54 -5.76 7.97 -2.92
C PHE A 54 -4.45 8.56 -2.40
N THR A 55 -4.54 9.61 -1.60
CA THR A 55 -3.39 10.26 -0.97
C THR A 55 -3.36 9.95 0.51
N PHE A 56 -2.25 9.39 0.97
CA PHE A 56 -1.99 9.07 2.37
C PHE A 56 -0.97 10.05 2.94
N ALA A 57 -1.31 10.65 4.08
CA ALA A 57 -0.40 11.52 4.82
C ALA A 57 0.66 10.66 5.53
N THR A 58 1.94 10.79 5.15
CA THR A 58 3.00 9.87 5.60
C THR A 58 3.19 9.90 7.11
N ASN A 59 3.00 11.07 7.72
CA ASN A 59 3.15 11.31 9.16
C ASN A 59 1.99 10.77 10.03
N ARG A 60 0.88 10.33 9.43
CA ARG A 60 -0.30 9.85 10.18
C ARG A 60 -0.69 8.42 9.85
N PHE A 61 -0.55 8.03 8.58
CA PHE A 61 -1.03 6.74 8.11
C PHE A 61 -0.03 5.60 8.33
N PHE A 62 1.27 5.89 8.23
CA PHE A 62 2.31 4.89 8.36
C PHE A 62 2.92 4.95 9.77
N SER A 63 3.15 3.80 10.39
CA SER A 63 3.83 3.70 11.68
C SER A 63 5.31 4.08 11.56
N ARG A 64 5.92 3.77 10.41
CA ARG A 64 7.26 4.25 10.03
C ARG A 64 7.25 4.57 8.56
N TYR A 65 7.90 5.67 8.19
CA TYR A 65 8.07 6.05 6.80
C TYR A 65 9.46 6.64 6.61
N GLN A 66 10.23 6.06 5.69
CA GLN A 66 11.57 6.48 5.31
C GLN A 66 11.63 6.54 3.80
N PHE A 67 11.77 7.76 3.28
CA PHE A 67 12.02 8.01 1.88
C PHE A 67 13.41 8.62 1.74
N GLN A 68 14.31 7.92 1.04
CA GLN A 68 15.63 8.44 0.69
C GLN A 68 15.61 8.95 -0.73
N ALA A 69 15.65 10.28 -0.87
CA ALA A 69 15.93 10.93 -2.14
C ALA A 69 17.36 10.56 -2.58
N SER A 70 17.48 9.73 -3.63
CA SER A 70 18.77 9.29 -4.14
C SER A 70 18.82 9.45 -5.66
N GLY A 71 19.89 10.09 -6.16
CA GLY A 71 20.20 10.17 -7.60
C GLY A 71 19.04 10.71 -8.45
N GLN A 72 18.43 9.83 -9.25
CA GLN A 72 17.32 10.13 -10.18
C GLN A 72 15.95 10.33 -9.50
N TYR A 73 15.79 9.92 -8.23
CA TYR A 73 14.53 10.05 -7.47
C TYR A 73 14.59 11.21 -6.48
N ARG A 74 15.10 12.37 -6.91
CA ARG A 74 15.37 13.52 -6.02
C ARG A 74 14.14 13.98 -5.23
N ASP A 75 12.98 13.95 -5.86
CA ASP A 75 11.75 14.50 -5.26
C ASP A 75 10.63 13.47 -5.08
N ARG A 76 10.68 12.36 -5.83
CA ARG A 76 9.68 11.30 -5.77
C ARG A 76 10.22 9.97 -6.26
N PHE A 77 9.73 8.90 -5.66
CA PHE A 77 9.78 7.54 -6.21
C PHE A 77 8.47 7.24 -6.91
N TYR A 78 8.54 6.60 -8.07
CA TYR A 78 7.37 6.23 -8.87
C TYR A 78 7.54 4.81 -9.41
N CYS A 79 6.52 3.96 -9.24
CA CYS A 79 6.45 2.66 -9.90
C CYS A 79 5.01 2.29 -10.27
N SER A 80 4.85 1.40 -11.23
CA SER A 80 3.55 0.81 -11.59
C SER A 80 3.58 -0.68 -11.26
N LEU A 81 2.51 -1.18 -10.66
CA LEU A 81 2.43 -2.55 -10.17
C LEU A 81 1.05 -3.14 -10.49
N TYR A 82 1.01 -4.46 -10.67
CA TYR A 82 -0.24 -5.19 -10.83
C TYR A 82 -1.03 -5.19 -9.52
N ILE A 83 -2.21 -4.60 -9.53
CA ILE A 83 -2.93 -4.28 -8.30
C ILE A 83 -3.40 -5.53 -7.57
N ARG A 84 -3.79 -6.59 -8.30
CA ARG A 84 -4.23 -7.85 -7.69
C ARG A 84 -3.09 -8.57 -6.99
N ALA A 85 -1.86 -8.45 -7.51
CA ALA A 85 -0.68 -8.96 -6.82
C ALA A 85 -0.48 -8.22 -5.50
N LEU A 86 -0.58 -6.88 -5.51
CA LEU A 86 -0.46 -6.07 -4.30
C LEU A 86 -1.53 -6.43 -3.25
N ILE A 87 -2.81 -6.51 -3.66
CA ILE A 87 -3.93 -6.88 -2.78
C ILE A 87 -3.69 -8.26 -2.14
N SER A 88 -3.11 -9.21 -2.90
CA SER A 88 -2.82 -10.55 -2.38
C SER A 88 -1.81 -10.57 -1.25
N LEU A 89 -0.86 -9.62 -1.23
CA LEU A 89 0.15 -9.48 -0.18
C LEU A 89 -0.44 -8.96 1.14
N PHE A 90 -1.49 -8.15 1.06
CA PHE A 90 -2.22 -7.61 2.22
C PHE A 90 -3.40 -8.48 2.64
N ARG A 91 -3.48 -9.73 2.18
CA ARG A 91 -4.40 -10.72 2.75
C ARG A 91 -4.07 -10.85 4.23
N SER A 92 -5.02 -10.42 5.07
CA SER A 92 -4.89 -10.41 6.51
C SER A 92 -4.35 -11.76 6.99
N ARG A 93 -3.36 -11.72 7.87
CA ARG A 93 -3.05 -12.82 8.77
C ARG A 93 -4.16 -12.85 9.82
N SER A 94 -5.42 -13.01 9.39
CA SER A 94 -6.55 -13.26 10.26
C SER A 94 -6.15 -14.44 11.13
N GLY A 95 -5.99 -14.17 12.42
CA GLY A 95 -5.26 -15.01 13.35
C GLY A 95 -5.56 -16.49 13.14
N ALA A 96 -4.50 -17.26 12.89
CA ALA A 96 -4.45 -18.61 13.44
C ALA A 96 -4.47 -18.44 14.97
N MET A 97 -5.66 -18.22 15.53
CA MET A 97 -5.92 -18.52 16.92
C MET A 97 -5.77 -20.03 17.02
N LEU A 98 -4.56 -20.49 17.34
CA LEU A 98 -4.38 -21.82 17.87
C LEU A 98 -5.18 -21.86 19.17
N PRO A 99 -6.23 -22.70 19.31
CA PRO A 99 -6.72 -23.00 20.63
C PRO A 99 -5.57 -23.68 21.36
N SER A 100 -5.15 -23.04 22.45
CA SER A 100 -4.25 -23.60 23.43
C SER A 100 -4.68 -25.03 23.73
N ARG A 101 -3.77 -25.99 23.51
CA ARG A 101 -3.91 -27.34 24.04
C ARG A 101 -3.88 -27.23 25.56
N THR A 102 -5.04 -27.04 26.17
CA THR A 102 -5.25 -27.27 27.59
C THR A 102 -5.08 -28.76 27.83
N ALA A 103 -3.86 -29.16 28.21
CA ALA A 103 -3.64 -30.38 28.94
C ALA A 103 -4.41 -30.27 30.27
N ARG A 104 -5.43 -31.11 30.45
CA ARG A 104 -5.98 -31.47 31.75
C ARG A 104 -6.91 -32.68 31.61
N GLY A 105 -6.62 -33.75 32.34
CA GLY A 105 -7.45 -34.94 32.50
C GLY A 105 -6.67 -36.21 32.29
#